data_AF-A0A932WDX2-F1
#
_entry.id   AF-A0A932WDX2-F1
#
_cell.length_a   1.000
_cell.length_b   1.000
_cell.length_c   1.000
_cell.angle_alpha   90.00
_cell.angle_beta   90.00
_cell.angle_gamma   90.00
#
_symmetry.space_group_name_H-M   'P 1'
#
loop_
_entity.id
_entity.type
_entity.pdbx_description
1 polymer ?
#
loop_
_entity_poly.entity_id
_entity_poly.type
_entity_poly.pdbx_seq_one_letter_code
_entity_poly.pdbx_strand_id
1 'polypeptide(L)'
;MKTGRFFWAMSVLLLLAFPASAEKRESVFYLPGEYNFATRRVYPEFNALLNIIDIGHADLAERLIQAKSEAEAIQSIEGDLFRDVTKMFLGQKRRPRFSPSEETIAPESVKLAWRVNKAFDWTHYLHRQVYDIFSDDRVSEKDRAIRGALNYYLTEPKRTFPLDIKSMRLMEGQSFSGYWKEKYPKFNGAIWAYHWLQLAANEALLEPDPKVRRRKMETAVDEFKKMFLDPARLPKHMPMAHEISPTFADRFPEIAATFDNLHSFHDIYMDILTNPAVRNKREEAVRQLHLMQAPIENLETMPLHPLPPIPIEQQQALLQMNPEEAMAMMMMSTEAQLAFLKMSPEERRERLDYINRQDQQDQIDKRRDTDGAEHGMQGHPGM
;
A
#
# COMPACT_ATOMS: atom_id res chain seq x y z
N MET A 1 -9.71 33.71 -85.35
CA MET A 1 -9.19 32.51 -84.66
C MET A 1 -9.64 32.57 -83.20
N LYS A 2 -10.52 31.65 -82.79
CA LYS A 2 -11.15 31.63 -81.47
C LYS A 2 -10.25 30.92 -80.45
N THR A 3 -10.11 31.54 -79.29
CA THR A 3 -9.38 31.07 -78.11
C THR A 3 -10.17 29.97 -77.40
N GLY A 4 -9.55 28.80 -77.21
CA GLY A 4 -10.09 27.70 -76.39
C GLY A 4 -9.19 27.46 -75.20
N ARG A 5 -9.66 27.80 -73.99
CA ARG A 5 -9.01 27.46 -72.72
C ARG A 5 -9.41 26.05 -72.32
N PHE A 6 -8.46 25.12 -72.29
CA PHE A 6 -8.62 23.81 -71.64
C PHE A 6 -8.23 23.93 -70.17
N PHE A 7 -9.19 23.73 -69.27
CA PHE A 7 -8.95 23.54 -67.84
C PHE A 7 -8.57 22.08 -67.60
N TRP A 8 -7.36 21.83 -67.10
CA TRP A 8 -7.00 20.56 -66.49
C TRP A 8 -7.55 20.53 -65.06
N ALA A 9 -8.55 19.68 -64.81
CA ALA A 9 -8.99 19.36 -63.46
C ALA A 9 -8.01 18.33 -62.86
N MET A 10 -7.16 18.79 -61.94
CA MET A 10 -6.29 17.92 -61.16
C MET A 10 -7.10 17.37 -59.99
N SER A 11 -7.59 16.13 -60.10
CA SER A 11 -8.24 15.42 -59.01
C SER A 11 -7.20 15.08 -57.94
N VAL A 12 -7.15 15.87 -56.86
CA VAL A 12 -6.41 15.54 -55.64
C VAL A 12 -7.17 14.45 -54.91
N LEU A 13 -6.66 13.22 -54.97
CA LEU A 13 -7.10 12.12 -54.12
C LEU A 13 -6.59 12.40 -52.69
N LEU A 14 -7.46 12.95 -51.85
CA LEU A 14 -7.27 12.98 -50.40
C LEU A 14 -7.39 11.54 -49.87
N LEU A 15 -6.25 10.88 -49.72
CA LEU A 15 -6.13 9.68 -48.89
C LEU A 15 -6.39 10.09 -47.44
N LEU A 16 -7.63 9.89 -46.98
CA LEU A 16 -7.97 9.93 -45.56
C LEU A 16 -7.22 8.78 -44.89
N ALA A 17 -6.06 9.10 -44.31
CA ALA A 17 -5.40 8.23 -43.36
C ALA A 17 -6.28 8.17 -42.11
N PHE A 18 -7.15 7.17 -42.04
CA PHE A 18 -7.75 6.80 -40.76
C PHE A 18 -6.59 6.40 -39.85
N PRO A 19 -6.42 7.03 -38.66
CA PRO A 19 -5.51 6.50 -37.68
C PRO A 19 -6.01 5.10 -37.35
N ALA A 20 -5.27 4.08 -37.81
CA ALA A 20 -5.39 2.76 -37.24
C ALA A 20 -5.01 2.92 -35.77
N SER A 21 -6.00 3.12 -34.91
CA SER A 21 -5.84 2.97 -33.47
C SER A 21 -5.57 1.48 -33.29
N ALA A 22 -4.27 1.12 -33.33
CA ALA A 22 -3.85 -0.21 -32.95
C ALA A 22 -4.38 -0.41 -31.54
N GLU A 23 -5.29 -1.36 -31.39
CA GLU A 23 -5.88 -1.70 -30.10
C GLU A 23 -4.72 -2.06 -29.17
N LYS A 24 -4.48 -1.20 -28.17
CA LYS A 24 -3.41 -1.44 -27.21
C LYS A 24 -3.81 -2.69 -26.46
N ARG A 25 -2.98 -3.73 -26.53
CA ARG A 25 -3.16 -4.89 -25.68
C ARG A 25 -3.10 -4.38 -24.24
N GLU A 26 -4.23 -4.37 -23.53
CA GLU A 26 -4.36 -3.89 -22.14
C GLU A 26 -3.51 -4.69 -21.14
N SER A 27 -2.81 -5.73 -21.61
CA SER A 27 -1.78 -6.45 -20.87
C SER A 27 -0.49 -5.63 -20.83
N VAL A 28 -0.19 -5.09 -19.65
CA VAL A 28 1.12 -4.49 -19.36
C VAL A 28 1.98 -5.53 -18.65
N PHE A 29 3.29 -5.49 -18.90
CA PHE A 29 4.26 -6.42 -18.32
C PHE A 29 5.48 -5.64 -17.82
N TYR A 30 6.41 -6.30 -17.15
CA TYR A 30 7.65 -5.67 -16.67
C TYR A 30 8.38 -4.86 -17.74
N LEU A 31 9.05 -3.77 -17.34
CA LEU A 31 10.05 -3.14 -18.19
C LEU A 31 11.09 -4.22 -18.54
N PRO A 32 11.34 -4.50 -19.83
CA PRO A 32 12.31 -5.52 -20.19
C PRO A 32 13.71 -5.16 -19.68
N GLY A 33 14.32 -6.07 -18.92
CA GLY A 33 15.68 -5.92 -18.40
C GLY A 33 16.30 -7.26 -18.04
N GLU A 34 17.62 -7.36 -18.06
CA GLU A 34 18.36 -8.60 -17.72
C GLU A 34 18.18 -9.02 -16.25
N TYR A 35 17.78 -8.07 -15.40
CA TYR A 35 17.45 -8.27 -14.00
C TYR A 35 16.10 -8.97 -13.79
N ASN A 36 15.22 -9.03 -14.80
CA ASN A 36 13.90 -9.62 -14.62
C ASN A 36 14.00 -11.06 -14.08
N PHE A 37 13.17 -11.33 -13.07
CA PHE A 37 13.14 -12.57 -12.31
C PHE A 37 14.41 -12.89 -11.50
N ALA A 38 15.29 -11.92 -11.24
CA ALA A 38 16.45 -12.11 -10.39
C ALA A 38 16.06 -12.50 -8.96
N THR A 39 15.01 -11.94 -8.38
CA THR A 39 14.56 -12.30 -7.03
C THR A 39 14.22 -13.78 -6.94
N ARG A 40 13.56 -14.33 -7.96
CA ARG A 40 13.29 -15.78 -8.04
C ARG A 40 14.56 -16.62 -8.05
N ARG A 41 15.63 -16.15 -8.70
CA ARG A 41 16.92 -16.86 -8.78
C ARG A 41 17.71 -16.73 -7.48
N VAL A 42 17.77 -15.54 -6.91
CA VAL A 42 18.67 -15.17 -5.81
C VAL A 42 18.05 -15.43 -4.44
N TYR A 43 16.74 -15.17 -4.29
CA TYR A 43 15.94 -15.31 -3.06
C TYR A 43 14.66 -16.13 -3.33
N PRO A 44 14.78 -17.42 -3.68
CA PRO A 44 13.64 -18.23 -4.11
C PRO A 44 12.54 -18.37 -3.06
N GLU A 45 12.90 -18.40 -1.76
CA GLU A 45 11.91 -18.50 -0.68
C GLU A 45 11.08 -17.22 -0.58
N PHE A 46 11.71 -16.04 -0.56
CA PHE A 46 11.00 -14.75 -0.57
C PHE A 46 10.10 -14.62 -1.80
N ASN A 47 10.60 -14.98 -2.99
CA ASN A 47 9.78 -14.98 -4.21
C ASN A 47 8.55 -15.90 -4.10
N ALA A 48 8.70 -17.07 -3.46
CA ALA A 48 7.58 -17.98 -3.25
C ALA A 48 6.55 -17.40 -2.27
N LEU A 49 6.98 -16.71 -1.20
CA LEU A 49 6.07 -16.02 -0.28
C LEU A 49 5.30 -14.91 -0.98
N LEU A 50 5.97 -14.08 -1.79
CA LEU A 50 5.29 -13.05 -2.58
C LEU A 50 4.20 -13.65 -3.51
N ASN A 51 4.47 -14.81 -4.15
CA ASN A 51 3.44 -15.45 -4.97
C ASN A 51 2.23 -15.94 -4.15
N ILE A 52 2.44 -16.33 -2.90
CA ILE A 52 1.35 -16.72 -1.99
C ILE A 52 0.58 -15.49 -1.53
N ILE A 53 1.26 -14.36 -1.29
CA ILE A 53 0.66 -13.06 -0.97
C ILE A 53 -0.29 -12.63 -2.09
N ASP A 54 0.16 -12.64 -3.35
CA ASP A 54 -0.66 -12.28 -4.51
C ASP A 54 -1.94 -13.15 -4.60
N ILE A 55 -1.81 -14.46 -4.37
CA ILE A 55 -2.96 -15.38 -4.31
C ILE A 55 -3.86 -15.06 -3.11
N GLY A 56 -3.27 -14.75 -1.95
CA GLY A 56 -3.99 -14.44 -0.73
C GLY A 56 -4.89 -13.22 -0.87
N HIS A 57 -4.39 -12.14 -1.48
CA HIS A 57 -5.20 -10.94 -1.78
C HIS A 57 -6.32 -11.24 -2.77
N ALA A 58 -6.02 -11.96 -3.85
CA ALA A 58 -6.99 -12.27 -4.88
C ALA A 58 -8.11 -13.21 -4.36
N ASP A 59 -7.75 -14.34 -3.74
CA ASP A 59 -8.71 -15.32 -3.20
C ASP A 59 -9.55 -14.71 -2.07
N LEU A 60 -9.00 -13.78 -1.29
CA LEU A 60 -9.78 -13.00 -0.33
C LEU A 60 -10.91 -12.22 -1.00
N ALA A 61 -10.59 -11.40 -2.00
CA ALA A 61 -11.58 -10.57 -2.68
C ALA A 61 -12.65 -11.43 -3.38
N GLU A 62 -12.24 -12.56 -3.95
CA GLU A 62 -13.13 -13.51 -4.59
C GLU A 62 -14.12 -14.14 -3.59
N ARG A 63 -13.62 -14.63 -2.45
CA ARG A 63 -14.48 -15.23 -1.40
C ARG A 63 -15.46 -14.23 -0.82
N LEU A 64 -15.03 -12.99 -0.59
CA LEU A 64 -15.92 -11.93 -0.10
C LEU A 64 -17.09 -11.66 -1.05
N ILE A 65 -16.85 -11.71 -2.36
CA ILE A 65 -17.88 -11.46 -3.38
C ILE A 65 -18.80 -12.68 -3.56
N GLN A 66 -18.26 -13.89 -3.42
CA GLN A 66 -19.02 -15.13 -3.60
C GLN A 66 -19.83 -15.54 -2.37
N ALA A 67 -19.42 -15.13 -1.17
CA ALA A 67 -20.10 -15.47 0.07
C ALA A 67 -21.56 -14.97 0.08
N LYS A 68 -22.48 -15.81 0.54
CA LYS A 68 -23.93 -15.49 0.57
C LYS A 68 -24.36 -14.86 1.89
N SER A 69 -23.49 -14.86 2.89
CA SER A 69 -23.73 -14.27 4.21
C SER A 69 -22.41 -13.87 4.87
N GLU A 70 -22.47 -12.96 5.84
CA GLU A 70 -21.30 -12.55 6.63
C GLU A 70 -20.68 -13.74 7.38
N ALA A 71 -21.51 -14.64 7.94
CA ALA A 71 -21.02 -15.82 8.64
C ALA A 71 -20.24 -16.78 7.71
N GLU A 72 -20.72 -16.97 6.48
CA GLU A 72 -20.01 -17.74 5.46
C GLU A 72 -18.70 -17.06 5.06
N ALA A 73 -18.73 -15.74 4.83
CA ALA A 73 -17.54 -14.96 4.50
C ALA A 73 -16.47 -15.10 5.60
N ILE A 74 -16.84 -14.86 6.86
CA ILE A 74 -15.95 -15.00 8.02
C ILE A 74 -15.35 -16.40 8.06
N GLN A 75 -16.17 -17.46 8.02
CA GLN A 75 -15.64 -18.83 8.05
C GLN A 75 -14.68 -19.12 6.87
N SER A 76 -15.04 -18.67 5.67
CA SER A 76 -14.24 -18.91 4.46
C SER A 76 -12.89 -18.18 4.48
N ILE A 77 -12.79 -17.05 5.18
CA ILE A 77 -11.62 -16.17 5.23
C ILE A 77 -10.78 -16.42 6.48
N GLU A 78 -11.37 -16.22 7.65
CA GLU A 78 -10.73 -16.41 8.95
C GLU A 78 -10.42 -17.88 9.21
N GLY A 79 -11.28 -18.80 8.76
CA GLY A 79 -11.06 -20.23 8.93
C GLY A 79 -10.22 -20.82 7.80
N ASP A 80 -10.80 -20.84 6.60
CA ASP A 80 -10.29 -21.69 5.51
C ASP A 80 -9.14 -21.06 4.76
N LEU A 81 -9.29 -19.82 4.29
CA LEU A 81 -8.25 -19.12 3.55
C LEU A 81 -7.02 -18.89 4.43
N PHE A 82 -7.19 -18.37 5.65
CA PHE A 82 -6.07 -18.17 6.59
C PHE A 82 -5.26 -19.45 6.81
N ARG A 83 -5.94 -20.57 7.06
CA ARG A 83 -5.30 -21.87 7.25
C ARG A 83 -4.56 -22.33 6.00
N ASP A 84 -5.14 -22.10 4.83
CA ASP A 84 -4.53 -22.50 3.55
C ASP A 84 -3.28 -21.69 3.23
N VAL A 85 -3.31 -20.37 3.36
CA VAL A 85 -2.14 -19.51 3.14
C VAL A 85 -1.05 -19.78 4.18
N THR A 86 -1.43 -19.98 5.44
CA THR A 86 -0.50 -20.37 6.52
C THR A 86 0.25 -21.66 6.16
N LYS A 87 -0.47 -22.70 5.74
CA LYS A 87 0.17 -23.96 5.31
C LYS A 87 1.10 -23.74 4.12
N MET A 88 0.76 -22.86 3.18
CA MET A 88 1.65 -22.54 2.06
C MET A 88 2.90 -21.79 2.53
N PHE A 89 2.77 -20.76 3.37
CA PHE A 89 3.90 -20.01 3.92
C PHE A 89 4.86 -20.90 4.72
N LEU A 90 4.32 -21.81 5.53
CA LEU A 90 5.08 -22.76 6.33
C LEU A 90 5.61 -23.97 5.54
N GLY A 91 5.35 -24.03 4.23
CA GLY A 91 5.85 -25.13 3.37
C GLY A 91 5.14 -26.46 3.57
N GLN A 92 3.99 -26.45 4.24
CA GLN A 92 3.14 -27.62 4.52
C GLN A 92 2.15 -27.91 3.38
N LYS A 93 1.97 -26.96 2.45
CA LYS A 93 1.13 -27.09 1.24
C LYS A 93 1.94 -26.65 0.02
N ARG A 94 1.61 -27.20 -1.15
CA ARG A 94 2.26 -26.86 -2.43
C ARG A 94 2.18 -25.35 -2.68
N ARG A 95 3.32 -24.76 -3.04
CA ARG A 95 3.46 -23.33 -3.31
C ARG A 95 3.42 -23.03 -4.81
N PRO A 96 2.83 -21.90 -5.23
CA PRO A 96 2.87 -21.44 -6.62
C PRO A 96 4.30 -21.11 -7.06
N ARG A 97 4.73 -21.66 -8.20
CA ARG A 97 6.07 -21.39 -8.77
C ARG A 97 6.17 -20.00 -9.40
N PHE A 98 5.03 -19.48 -9.87
CA PHE A 98 4.87 -18.20 -10.53
C PHE A 98 3.70 -17.48 -9.89
N SER A 99 3.76 -16.15 -9.86
CA SER A 99 2.58 -15.36 -9.54
C SER A 99 1.58 -15.49 -10.69
N PRO A 100 0.36 -16.02 -10.45
CA PRO A 100 -0.71 -15.98 -11.44
C PRO A 100 -1.22 -14.54 -11.59
N SER A 101 -1.84 -14.20 -12.72
CA SER A 101 -2.62 -12.97 -12.77
C SER A 101 -3.76 -13.03 -11.76
N GLU A 102 -4.06 -11.92 -11.08
CA GLU A 102 -5.16 -11.86 -10.12
C GLU A 102 -6.49 -12.31 -10.75
N GLU A 103 -6.76 -11.95 -12.01
CA GLU A 103 -7.96 -12.38 -12.76
C GLU A 103 -8.11 -13.91 -12.88
N THR A 104 -7.00 -14.66 -12.84
CA THR A 104 -7.05 -16.13 -12.84
C THR A 104 -7.56 -16.69 -11.52
N ILE A 105 -7.32 -15.96 -10.42
CA ILE A 105 -7.68 -16.38 -9.06
C ILE A 105 -9.02 -15.78 -8.63
N ALA A 106 -9.30 -14.53 -9.02
CA ALA A 106 -10.44 -13.74 -8.56
C ALA A 106 -11.29 -13.17 -9.72
N PRO A 107 -11.83 -14.03 -10.61
CA PRO A 107 -12.54 -13.58 -11.79
C PRO A 107 -13.78 -12.74 -11.49
N GLU A 108 -14.55 -13.05 -10.43
CA GLU A 108 -15.74 -12.26 -10.07
C GLU A 108 -15.36 -10.92 -9.44
N SER A 109 -14.27 -10.89 -8.66
CA SER A 109 -13.70 -9.63 -8.16
C SER A 109 -13.25 -8.70 -9.28
N VAL A 110 -12.53 -9.23 -10.26
CA VAL A 110 -12.10 -8.44 -11.43
C VAL A 110 -13.31 -7.95 -12.23
N LYS A 111 -14.36 -8.75 -12.41
CA LYS A 111 -15.61 -8.27 -13.04
C LYS A 111 -16.24 -7.13 -12.25
N LEU A 112 -16.23 -7.18 -10.92
CA LEU A 112 -16.82 -6.16 -10.06
C LEU A 112 -16.04 -4.84 -10.11
N ALA A 113 -14.71 -4.86 -10.06
CA ALA A 113 -13.89 -3.65 -10.05
C ALA A 113 -12.59 -3.78 -10.87
N TRP A 114 -12.69 -4.05 -12.17
CA TRP A 114 -11.53 -4.27 -13.05
C TRP A 114 -10.48 -3.14 -12.99
N ARG A 115 -10.90 -1.88 -12.81
CA ARG A 115 -9.99 -0.73 -12.69
C ARG A 115 -9.13 -0.80 -11.43
N VAL A 116 -9.70 -1.28 -10.32
CA VAL A 116 -8.99 -1.49 -9.05
C VAL A 116 -7.97 -2.60 -9.24
N ASN A 117 -8.38 -3.74 -9.79
CA ASN A 117 -7.47 -4.84 -10.10
C ASN A 117 -6.31 -4.39 -11.02
N LYS A 118 -6.57 -3.58 -12.06
CA LYS A 118 -5.50 -3.06 -12.92
C LYS A 118 -4.55 -2.12 -12.21
N ALA A 119 -4.99 -1.40 -11.18
CA ALA A 119 -4.09 -0.59 -10.35
C ALA A 119 -3.24 -1.48 -9.43
N PHE A 120 -3.85 -2.47 -8.76
CA PHE A 120 -3.14 -3.45 -7.95
C PHE A 120 -2.07 -4.22 -8.74
N ASP A 121 -2.46 -4.87 -9.84
CA ASP A 121 -1.52 -5.60 -10.71
C ASP A 121 -0.34 -4.70 -11.14
N TRP A 122 -0.63 -3.46 -11.51
CA TRP A 122 0.38 -2.54 -12.04
C TRP A 122 1.40 -2.12 -10.99
N THR A 123 0.95 -1.82 -9.77
CA THR A 123 1.84 -1.48 -8.67
C THR A 123 2.57 -2.71 -8.12
N HIS A 124 1.94 -3.89 -8.12
CA HIS A 124 2.61 -5.16 -7.82
C HIS A 124 3.76 -5.44 -8.81
N TYR A 125 3.60 -5.13 -10.10
CA TYR A 125 4.71 -5.22 -11.05
C TYR A 125 5.85 -4.25 -10.76
N LEU A 126 5.56 -3.06 -10.21
CA LEU A 126 6.61 -2.14 -9.75
C LEU A 126 7.36 -2.71 -8.55
N HIS A 127 6.67 -3.21 -7.52
CA HIS A 127 7.28 -3.90 -6.37
C HIS A 127 8.27 -4.98 -6.83
N ARG A 128 7.79 -5.89 -7.70
CA ARG A 128 8.59 -7.00 -8.22
C ARG A 128 9.81 -6.54 -9.00
N GLN A 129 9.70 -5.50 -9.82
CA GLN A 129 10.86 -4.94 -10.54
C GLN A 129 11.90 -4.33 -9.62
N VAL A 130 11.46 -3.60 -8.58
CA VAL A 130 12.37 -3.03 -7.59
C VAL A 130 13.15 -4.16 -6.90
N TYR A 131 12.48 -5.25 -6.50
CA TYR A 131 13.16 -6.41 -5.94
C TYR A 131 14.14 -7.06 -6.92
N ASP A 132 13.74 -7.25 -8.18
CA ASP A 132 14.58 -7.87 -9.20
C ASP A 132 15.85 -7.05 -9.46
N ILE A 133 15.72 -5.73 -9.58
CA ILE A 133 16.85 -4.81 -9.78
C ILE A 133 17.82 -4.85 -8.60
N PHE A 134 17.32 -4.80 -7.36
CA PHE A 134 18.19 -4.89 -6.20
C PHE A 134 18.81 -6.29 -6.03
N SER A 135 18.08 -7.34 -6.39
CA SER A 135 18.55 -8.72 -6.24
C SER A 135 19.68 -9.08 -7.20
N ASP A 136 19.78 -8.42 -8.36
CA ASP A 136 20.76 -8.74 -9.39
C ASP A 136 22.06 -7.94 -9.23
N ASP A 137 23.14 -8.59 -8.79
CA ASP A 137 24.45 -7.95 -8.63
C ASP A 137 25.11 -7.53 -9.96
N ARG A 138 24.58 -7.98 -11.11
CA ARG A 138 25.05 -7.53 -12.43
C ARG A 138 24.57 -6.12 -12.77
N VAL A 139 23.53 -5.62 -12.08
CA VAL A 139 23.07 -4.24 -12.24
C VAL A 139 23.98 -3.33 -11.43
N SER A 140 24.89 -2.64 -12.12
CA SER A 140 25.81 -1.68 -11.50
C SER A 140 25.10 -0.40 -11.05
N GLU A 141 24.22 0.14 -11.88
CA GLU A 141 23.51 1.42 -11.65
C GLU A 141 22.09 1.19 -11.13
N LYS A 142 21.96 0.58 -9.95
CA LYS A 142 20.64 0.17 -9.37
C LYS A 142 19.66 1.33 -9.27
N ASP A 143 20.09 2.49 -8.79
CA ASP A 143 19.21 3.66 -8.63
C ASP A 143 18.68 4.18 -9.96
N ARG A 144 19.52 4.15 -11.00
CA ARG A 144 19.10 4.53 -12.35
C ARG A 144 18.09 3.54 -12.91
N ALA A 145 18.32 2.25 -12.72
CA ALA A 145 17.39 1.20 -13.16
C ALA A 145 16.03 1.31 -12.43
N ILE A 146 16.04 1.57 -11.12
CA ILE A 146 14.82 1.77 -10.32
C ILE A 146 14.04 2.99 -10.78
N ARG A 147 14.71 4.13 -11.00
CA ARG A 147 14.07 5.32 -11.59
C ARG A 147 13.52 5.03 -12.99
N GLY A 148 14.19 4.19 -13.77
CA GLY A 148 13.69 3.69 -15.06
C GLY A 148 12.39 2.89 -14.92
N ALA A 149 12.32 1.99 -13.94
CA ALA A 149 11.12 1.22 -13.64
C ALA A 149 9.97 2.12 -13.15
N LEU A 150 10.25 3.13 -12.32
CA LEU A 150 9.27 4.13 -11.90
C LEU A 150 8.74 4.93 -13.10
N ASN A 151 9.63 5.42 -13.96
CA ASN A 151 9.23 6.16 -15.16
C ASN A 151 8.34 5.31 -16.08
N TYR A 152 8.64 4.02 -16.20
CA TYR A 152 7.81 3.09 -16.97
C TYR A 152 6.45 2.87 -16.30
N TYR A 153 6.40 2.68 -14.98
CA TYR A 153 5.17 2.62 -14.20
C TYR A 153 4.27 3.84 -14.45
N LEU A 154 4.85 5.04 -14.51
CA LEU A 154 4.13 6.30 -14.77
C LEU A 154 3.59 6.46 -16.20
N THR A 155 3.92 5.55 -17.13
CA THR A 155 3.35 5.58 -18.49
C THR A 155 1.87 5.19 -18.56
N GLU A 156 1.33 4.58 -17.49
CA GLU A 156 -0.07 4.18 -17.38
C GLU A 156 -0.81 4.91 -16.24
N PRO A 157 -0.98 6.25 -16.30
CA PRO A 157 -1.43 7.06 -15.17
C PRO A 157 -2.80 6.66 -14.59
N LYS A 158 -3.66 6.00 -15.37
CA LYS A 158 -4.96 5.48 -14.91
C LYS A 158 -4.84 4.26 -13.99
N ARG A 159 -3.64 3.69 -13.88
CA ARG A 159 -3.34 2.48 -13.09
C ARG A 159 -2.35 2.77 -11.96
N THR A 160 -1.85 3.99 -11.83
CA THR A 160 -0.83 4.32 -10.85
C THR A 160 -1.43 4.98 -9.61
N PHE A 161 -0.98 4.55 -8.44
CA PHE A 161 -1.04 5.38 -7.23
C PHE A 161 -0.05 6.55 -7.31
N PRO A 162 -0.33 7.68 -6.64
CA PRO A 162 0.48 8.88 -6.72
C PRO A 162 1.79 8.75 -5.94
N LEU A 163 2.70 9.66 -6.28
CA LEU A 163 4.07 9.72 -5.75
C LEU A 163 4.16 10.38 -4.36
N ASP A 164 3.09 11.05 -3.93
CA ASP A 164 2.95 11.61 -2.60
C ASP A 164 1.99 10.76 -1.78
N ILE A 165 2.28 10.63 -0.48
CA ILE A 165 1.49 9.80 0.42
C ILE A 165 0.08 10.39 0.62
N LYS A 166 -0.92 9.52 0.59
CA LYS A 166 -2.30 9.88 0.89
C LYS A 166 -2.55 9.98 2.37
N SER A 167 -3.44 10.91 2.72
CA SER A 167 -3.90 11.07 4.09
C SER A 167 -4.57 9.79 4.56
N MET A 168 -4.22 9.39 5.78
CA MET A 168 -4.85 8.26 6.47
C MET A 168 -6.37 8.43 6.63
N ARG A 169 -6.90 9.64 6.48
CA ARG A 169 -8.36 9.90 6.46
C ARG A 169 -9.08 9.18 5.30
N LEU A 170 -8.42 8.92 4.18
CA LEU A 170 -9.01 8.11 3.11
C LEU A 170 -9.21 6.65 3.54
N MET A 171 -8.33 6.14 4.41
CA MET A 171 -8.40 4.78 4.93
C MET A 171 -9.32 4.67 6.15
N GLU A 172 -9.14 5.54 7.14
CA GLU A 172 -9.75 5.40 8.48
C GLU A 172 -10.93 6.36 8.71
N GLY A 173 -11.11 7.36 7.85
CA GLY A 173 -12.08 8.45 8.05
C GLY A 173 -13.38 8.33 7.24
N GLN A 174 -13.60 7.22 6.54
CA GLN A 174 -14.80 7.00 5.75
C GLN A 174 -15.91 6.38 6.62
N SER A 175 -17.17 6.56 6.22
CA SER A 175 -18.30 5.99 6.96
C SER A 175 -18.32 4.46 7.02
N PHE A 176 -17.56 3.80 6.14
CA PHE A 176 -17.42 2.36 6.09
C PHE A 176 -16.11 1.84 6.70
N SER A 177 -15.18 2.74 7.05
CA SER A 177 -13.83 2.41 7.49
C SER A 177 -13.83 1.54 8.74
N GLY A 178 -12.88 0.61 8.81
CA GLY A 178 -12.64 -0.23 9.97
C GLY A 178 -13.54 -1.45 10.11
N TYR A 179 -14.57 -1.58 9.27
CA TYR A 179 -15.45 -2.75 9.31
C TYR A 179 -14.70 -4.06 9.04
N TRP A 180 -13.77 -4.05 8.08
CA TRP A 180 -12.91 -5.17 7.74
C TRP A 180 -12.03 -5.59 8.91
N LYS A 181 -11.26 -4.67 9.50
CA LYS A 181 -10.36 -4.98 10.61
C LYS A 181 -11.10 -5.46 11.87
N GLU A 182 -12.32 -4.97 12.10
CA GLU A 182 -13.16 -5.40 13.21
C GLU A 182 -13.73 -6.81 13.00
N LYS A 183 -14.20 -7.12 11.79
CA LYS A 183 -14.90 -8.38 11.49
C LYS A 183 -13.96 -9.52 11.08
N TYR A 184 -12.80 -9.18 10.53
CA TYR A 184 -11.81 -10.13 10.00
C TYR A 184 -10.42 -9.82 10.56
N PRO A 185 -10.25 -9.76 11.90
CA PRO A 185 -9.03 -9.24 12.52
C PRO A 185 -7.78 -10.08 12.21
N LYS A 186 -7.92 -11.39 12.07
CA LYS A 186 -6.76 -12.26 11.82
C LYS A 186 -6.30 -12.15 10.38
N PHE A 187 -7.24 -12.13 9.42
CA PHE A 187 -6.84 -12.00 8.02
C PHE A 187 -6.41 -10.57 7.69
N ASN A 188 -6.99 -9.56 8.34
CA ASN A 188 -6.46 -8.20 8.29
C ASN A 188 -5.01 -8.14 8.81
N GLY A 189 -4.73 -8.74 9.97
CA GLY A 189 -3.36 -8.87 10.47
C GLY A 189 -2.45 -9.63 9.50
N ALA A 190 -2.97 -10.64 8.78
CA ALA A 190 -2.21 -11.34 7.74
C ALA A 190 -1.84 -10.42 6.56
N ILE A 191 -2.77 -9.60 6.08
CA ILE A 191 -2.52 -8.59 5.04
C ILE A 191 -1.42 -7.62 5.49
N TRP A 192 -1.52 -7.10 6.71
CA TRP A 192 -0.48 -6.22 7.24
C TRP A 192 0.88 -6.92 7.39
N ALA A 193 0.91 -8.22 7.71
CA ALA A 193 2.14 -9.00 7.69
C ALA A 193 2.71 -9.14 6.26
N TYR A 194 1.86 -9.22 5.24
CA TYR A 194 2.29 -9.22 3.83
C TYR A 194 2.99 -7.91 3.47
N HIS A 195 2.36 -6.78 3.80
CA HIS A 195 2.90 -5.44 3.59
C HIS A 195 4.22 -5.26 4.34
N TRP A 196 4.29 -5.73 5.60
CA TRP A 196 5.53 -5.71 6.37
C TRP A 196 6.66 -6.47 5.67
N LEU A 197 6.43 -7.69 5.18
CA LEU A 197 7.47 -8.47 4.49
C LEU A 197 7.94 -7.76 3.21
N GLN A 198 7.04 -7.14 2.46
CA GLN A 198 7.37 -6.36 1.27
C GLN A 198 8.28 -5.16 1.60
N LEU A 199 7.99 -4.44 2.69
CA LEU A 199 8.81 -3.32 3.16
C LEU A 199 10.15 -3.78 3.76
N ALA A 200 10.15 -4.78 4.64
CA ALA A 200 11.35 -5.35 5.23
C ALA A 200 12.32 -5.87 4.16
N ALA A 201 11.79 -6.41 3.06
CA ALA A 201 12.61 -6.82 1.92
C ALA A 201 13.26 -5.63 1.20
N ASN A 202 12.56 -4.51 1.02
CA ASN A 202 13.14 -3.29 0.46
C ASN A 202 14.34 -2.81 1.30
N GLU A 203 14.17 -2.77 2.63
CA GLU A 203 15.24 -2.37 3.55
C GLU A 203 16.42 -3.34 3.51
N ALA A 204 16.15 -4.65 3.54
CA ALA A 204 17.19 -5.68 3.47
C ALA A 204 17.99 -5.57 2.17
N LEU A 205 17.31 -5.37 1.04
CA LEU A 205 17.90 -5.39 -0.30
C LEU A 205 18.82 -4.21 -0.61
N LEU A 206 18.75 -3.12 0.17
CA LEU A 206 19.67 -1.98 0.07
C LEU A 206 21.09 -2.30 0.56
N GLU A 207 21.25 -3.38 1.31
CA GLU A 207 22.55 -3.79 1.82
C GLU A 207 23.54 -4.10 0.67
N PRO A 208 24.68 -3.37 0.59
CA PRO A 208 25.64 -3.56 -0.49
C PRO A 208 26.35 -4.92 -0.46
N ASP A 209 26.64 -5.48 0.73
CA ASP A 209 27.30 -6.79 0.81
C ASP A 209 26.28 -7.92 0.53
N PRO A 210 26.44 -8.71 -0.54
CA PRO A 210 25.50 -9.77 -0.89
C PRO A 210 25.30 -10.83 0.20
N LYS A 211 26.32 -11.10 1.03
CA LYS A 211 26.22 -12.06 2.14
C LYS A 211 25.40 -11.47 3.29
N VAL A 212 25.61 -10.20 3.62
CA VAL A 212 24.83 -9.51 4.67
C VAL A 212 23.38 -9.36 4.20
N ARG A 213 23.19 -8.94 2.94
CA ARG A 213 21.86 -8.80 2.31
C ARG A 213 21.07 -10.10 2.34
N ARG A 214 21.71 -11.23 2.00
CA ARG A 214 21.11 -12.55 2.09
C ARG A 214 20.65 -12.89 3.50
N ARG A 215 21.50 -12.66 4.51
CA ARG A 215 21.11 -12.90 5.92
C ARG A 215 19.93 -12.03 6.34
N LYS A 216 19.93 -10.74 6.00
CA LYS A 216 18.80 -9.84 6.28
C LYS A 216 17.50 -10.33 5.64
N MET A 217 17.55 -10.80 4.38
CA MET A 217 16.39 -11.39 3.72
C MET A 217 15.92 -12.69 4.40
N GLU A 218 16.84 -13.57 4.79
CA GLU A 218 16.50 -14.79 5.52
C GLU A 218 15.84 -14.46 6.87
N THR A 219 16.36 -13.48 7.60
CA THR A 219 15.73 -12.98 8.84
C THR A 219 14.32 -12.44 8.59
N ALA A 220 14.09 -11.63 7.54
CA ALA A 220 12.76 -11.13 7.21
C ALA A 220 11.76 -12.26 6.93
N VAL A 221 12.19 -13.25 6.14
CA VAL A 221 11.41 -14.45 5.83
C VAL A 221 11.08 -15.25 7.09
N ASP A 222 12.03 -15.40 8.00
CA ASP A 222 11.84 -16.17 9.23
C ASP A 222 10.92 -15.46 10.22
N GLU A 223 11.08 -14.15 10.42
CA GLU A 223 10.16 -13.35 11.24
C GLU A 223 8.75 -13.35 10.67
N PHE A 224 8.59 -13.22 9.35
CA PHE A 224 7.29 -13.35 8.69
C PHE A 224 6.64 -14.70 9.03
N LYS A 225 7.36 -15.81 8.86
CA LYS A 225 6.82 -17.14 9.16
C LYS A 225 6.43 -17.31 10.63
N LYS A 226 7.15 -16.68 11.56
CA LYS A 226 6.78 -16.69 12.99
C LYS A 226 5.41 -16.06 13.22
N MET A 227 5.01 -15.05 12.45
CA MET A 227 3.66 -14.46 12.53
C MET A 227 2.54 -15.43 12.11
N PHE A 228 2.85 -16.41 11.25
CA PHE A 228 1.89 -17.45 10.83
C PHE A 228 1.96 -18.72 11.68
N LEU A 229 3.05 -18.92 12.41
CA LEU A 229 3.13 -19.94 13.47
C LEU A 229 2.35 -19.51 14.72
N ASP A 230 2.43 -18.22 15.05
CA ASP A 230 1.72 -17.61 16.17
C ASP A 230 0.95 -16.36 15.69
N PRO A 231 -0.35 -16.49 15.39
CA PRO A 231 -1.18 -15.38 14.93
C PRO A 231 -1.28 -14.21 15.91
N ALA A 232 -0.95 -14.39 17.20
CA ALA A 232 -0.89 -13.26 18.14
C ALA A 232 0.23 -12.26 17.81
N ARG A 233 1.19 -12.67 16.95
CA ARG A 233 2.29 -11.82 16.46
C ARG A 233 1.95 -11.06 15.18
N LEU A 234 0.76 -11.27 14.59
CA LEU A 234 0.33 -10.50 13.43
C LEU A 234 0.27 -9.00 13.78
N PRO A 235 0.63 -8.10 12.85
CA PRO A 235 0.57 -6.66 13.09
C PRO A 235 -0.82 -6.19 13.55
N LYS A 236 -0.84 -5.14 14.37
CA LYS A 236 -2.07 -4.50 14.89
C LYS A 236 -2.40 -3.15 14.24
N HIS A 237 -1.52 -2.67 13.38
CA HIS A 237 -1.75 -1.53 12.51
C HIS A 237 -1.03 -1.78 11.18
N MET A 238 -1.39 -1.00 10.16
CA MET A 238 -0.75 -1.07 8.86
C MET A 238 0.70 -0.54 8.96
N PRO A 239 1.72 -1.36 8.63
CA PRO A 239 3.10 -0.92 8.65
C PRO A 239 3.40 0.03 7.48
N MET A 240 4.12 1.12 7.75
CA MET A 240 4.46 2.12 6.74
C MET A 240 5.94 2.09 6.37
N ALA A 241 6.28 2.51 5.14
CA ALA A 241 7.65 2.46 4.65
C ALA A 241 8.63 3.29 5.49
N HIS A 242 8.18 4.44 6.03
CA HIS A 242 9.01 5.30 6.88
C HIS A 242 9.33 4.68 8.26
N GLU A 243 8.61 3.64 8.66
CA GLU A 243 8.83 2.92 9.92
C GLU A 243 9.63 1.63 9.71
N ILE A 244 9.26 0.87 8.68
CA ILE A 244 9.80 -0.48 8.42
C ILE A 244 11.04 -0.45 7.52
N SER A 245 11.07 0.46 6.55
CA SER A 245 12.13 0.57 5.54
C SER A 245 12.61 2.02 5.39
N PRO A 246 13.08 2.68 6.47
CA PRO A 246 13.38 4.10 6.44
C PRO A 246 14.52 4.45 5.48
N THR A 247 15.52 3.58 5.28
CA THR A 247 16.60 3.83 4.31
C THR A 247 16.06 3.79 2.89
N PHE A 248 15.10 2.89 2.61
CA PHE A 248 14.43 2.84 1.32
C PHE A 248 13.54 4.06 1.09
N ALA A 249 12.77 4.46 2.11
CA ALA A 249 11.90 5.62 2.03
C ALA A 249 12.70 6.92 1.81
N ASP A 250 13.87 7.06 2.43
CA ASP A 250 14.76 8.20 2.21
C ASP A 250 15.36 8.20 0.78
N ARG A 251 15.79 7.03 0.29
CA ARG A 251 16.44 6.92 -1.02
C ARG A 251 15.49 6.97 -2.21
N PHE A 252 14.26 6.48 -2.05
CA PHE A 252 13.22 6.38 -3.11
C PHE A 252 11.84 6.81 -2.59
N PRO A 253 11.69 8.06 -2.12
CA PRO A 253 10.47 8.52 -1.44
C PRO A 253 9.21 8.37 -2.29
N GLU A 254 9.30 8.63 -3.60
CA GLU A 254 8.15 8.54 -4.51
C GLU A 254 7.63 7.10 -4.67
N ILE A 255 8.56 6.13 -4.64
CA ILE A 255 8.21 4.71 -4.74
C ILE A 255 7.66 4.22 -3.41
N ALA A 256 8.27 4.62 -2.29
CA ALA A 256 7.79 4.30 -0.96
C ALA A 256 6.36 4.80 -0.74
N ALA A 257 6.06 6.05 -1.11
CA ALA A 257 4.70 6.60 -1.06
C ALA A 257 3.73 5.84 -1.97
N THR A 258 4.14 5.47 -3.18
CA THR A 258 3.33 4.64 -4.08
C THR A 258 2.95 3.29 -3.45
N PHE A 259 3.89 2.66 -2.73
CA PHE A 259 3.66 1.38 -2.05
C PHE A 259 2.75 1.55 -0.83
N ASP A 260 2.98 2.57 0.01
CA ASP A 260 2.11 2.87 1.15
C ASP A 260 0.68 3.23 0.72
N ASN A 261 0.52 3.93 -0.41
CA ASN A 261 -0.78 4.21 -1.02
C ASN A 261 -1.48 2.94 -1.51
N LEU A 262 -0.75 2.01 -2.12
CA LEU A 262 -1.27 0.70 -2.51
C LEU A 262 -1.74 -0.09 -1.28
N HIS A 263 -0.89 -0.19 -0.25
CA HIS A 263 -1.19 -0.92 0.98
C HIS A 263 -2.45 -0.36 1.66
N SER A 264 -2.54 0.97 1.80
CA SER A 264 -3.75 1.64 2.31
C SER A 264 -5.00 1.28 1.50
N PHE A 265 -4.85 1.18 0.17
CA PHE A 265 -5.99 0.92 -0.70
C PHE A 265 -6.48 -0.53 -0.65
N HIS A 266 -5.62 -1.49 -0.28
CA HIS A 266 -6.09 -2.85 0.01
C HIS A 266 -7.10 -2.84 1.16
N ASP A 267 -6.83 -2.14 2.26
CA ASP A 267 -7.74 -2.05 3.40
C ASP A 267 -9.04 -1.33 3.03
N ILE A 268 -8.94 -0.18 2.34
CA ILE A 268 -10.12 0.56 1.82
C ILE A 268 -11.00 -0.36 0.96
N TYR A 269 -10.39 -1.13 0.05
CA TYR A 269 -11.14 -2.02 -0.82
C TYR A 269 -11.81 -3.15 -0.03
N MET A 270 -11.15 -3.70 0.99
CA MET A 270 -11.77 -4.72 1.86
C MET A 270 -12.92 -4.15 2.68
N ASP A 271 -12.79 -2.95 3.24
CA ASP A 271 -13.90 -2.27 3.93
C ASP A 271 -15.09 -2.07 2.97
N ILE A 272 -14.83 -1.63 1.75
CA ILE A 272 -15.87 -1.47 0.72
C ILE A 272 -16.58 -2.80 0.46
N LEU A 273 -15.84 -3.89 0.22
CA LEU A 273 -16.42 -5.19 -0.09
C LEU A 273 -17.24 -5.74 1.09
N THR A 274 -16.75 -5.57 2.31
CA THR A 274 -17.33 -6.21 3.51
C THR A 274 -18.46 -5.40 4.14
N ASN A 275 -18.41 -4.07 4.10
CA ASN A 275 -19.34 -3.24 4.86
C ASN A 275 -20.76 -3.19 4.24
N PRO A 276 -21.81 -3.65 4.95
CA PRO A 276 -23.17 -3.71 4.40
C PRO A 276 -23.80 -2.33 4.12
N ALA A 277 -23.27 -1.25 4.70
CA ALA A 277 -23.72 0.11 4.39
C ALA A 277 -23.36 0.53 2.96
N VAL A 278 -22.31 -0.06 2.36
CA VAL A 278 -21.92 0.19 0.98
C VAL A 278 -22.80 -0.63 0.04
N ARG A 279 -23.88 -0.02 -0.45
CA ARG A 279 -24.87 -0.70 -1.31
C ARG A 279 -24.34 -0.97 -2.73
N ASN A 280 -23.65 -0.01 -3.32
CA ASN A 280 -23.06 -0.14 -4.65
C ASN A 280 -21.53 -0.30 -4.56
N LYS A 281 -21.09 -1.53 -4.34
CA LYS A 281 -19.66 -1.88 -4.17
C LYS A 281 -18.79 -1.43 -5.34
N ARG A 282 -19.27 -1.61 -6.57
CA ARG A 282 -18.54 -1.22 -7.79
C ARG A 282 -18.32 0.28 -7.85
N GLU A 283 -19.38 1.05 -7.68
CA GLU A 283 -19.32 2.51 -7.75
C GLU A 283 -18.42 3.08 -6.67
N GLU A 284 -18.56 2.59 -5.44
CA GLU A 284 -17.74 3.04 -4.32
C GLU A 284 -16.26 2.67 -4.49
N ALA A 285 -15.96 1.45 -4.94
CA ALA A 285 -14.58 1.04 -5.24
C ALA A 285 -13.93 1.92 -6.31
N VAL A 286 -14.67 2.27 -7.37
CA VAL A 286 -14.17 3.15 -8.44
C VAL A 286 -14.03 4.60 -7.95
N ARG A 287 -14.94 5.07 -7.10
CA ARG A 287 -14.87 6.40 -6.48
C ARG A 287 -13.64 6.53 -5.59
N GLN A 288 -13.40 5.56 -4.71
CA GLN A 288 -12.25 5.57 -3.81
C GLN A 288 -10.93 5.41 -4.57
N LEU A 289 -10.90 4.58 -5.61
CA LEU A 289 -9.74 4.53 -6.50
C LEU A 289 -9.44 5.90 -7.12
N HIS A 290 -10.47 6.62 -7.57
CA HIS A 290 -10.28 7.96 -8.13
C HIS A 290 -9.70 8.94 -7.11
N LEU A 291 -10.19 8.92 -5.86
CA LEU A 291 -9.64 9.75 -4.78
C LEU A 291 -8.19 9.38 -4.45
N MET A 292 -7.87 8.10 -4.41
CA MET A 292 -6.51 7.62 -4.17
C MET A 292 -5.56 7.97 -5.31
N GLN A 293 -6.01 7.96 -6.57
CA GLN A 293 -5.18 8.26 -7.75
C GLN A 293 -5.06 9.75 -8.06
N ALA A 294 -5.92 10.61 -7.50
CA ALA A 294 -5.83 12.05 -7.70
C ALA A 294 -4.45 12.54 -7.23
N PRO A 295 -3.65 13.29 -8.02
CA PRO A 295 -2.25 13.53 -7.67
C PRO A 295 -2.04 14.43 -6.45
N ILE A 296 -2.91 15.42 -6.24
CA ILE A 296 -2.70 16.51 -5.26
C ILE A 296 -3.78 16.63 -4.19
N GLU A 297 -4.83 15.80 -4.26
CA GLU A 297 -5.94 15.84 -3.31
C GLU A 297 -5.73 14.85 -2.17
N ASN A 298 -6.21 15.18 -0.97
CA ASN A 298 -6.16 14.28 0.20
C ASN A 298 -4.74 13.76 0.49
N LEU A 299 -3.72 14.60 0.30
CA LEU A 299 -2.35 14.26 0.68
C LEU A 299 -2.20 14.26 2.20
N GLU A 300 -1.28 13.45 2.71
CA GLU A 300 -0.88 13.55 4.11
C GLU A 300 -0.20 14.90 4.33
N THR A 301 -0.64 15.62 5.35
CA THR A 301 -0.13 16.95 5.69
C THR A 301 0.69 16.92 6.97
N MET A 302 0.57 15.85 7.75
CA MET A 302 1.38 15.67 8.95
C MET A 302 2.82 15.34 8.55
N PRO A 303 3.82 15.91 9.23
CA PRO A 303 5.21 15.56 8.97
C PRO A 303 5.42 14.07 9.31
N LEU A 304 5.82 13.29 8.31
CA LEU A 304 6.32 11.94 8.56
C LEU A 304 7.71 12.09 9.16
N HIS A 305 7.92 11.56 10.36
CA HIS A 305 9.22 11.48 11.00
C HIS A 305 9.75 10.05 10.85
N PRO A 306 10.66 9.78 9.88
CA PRO A 306 11.18 8.44 9.70
C PRO A 306 11.91 7.96 10.95
N LEU A 307 11.69 6.69 11.29
CA LEU A 307 12.49 6.02 12.31
C LEU A 307 13.91 5.80 11.77
N PRO A 308 14.95 5.72 12.62
CA PRO A 308 16.20 5.15 12.16
C PRO A 308 15.99 3.67 11.79
N PRO A 309 16.88 3.07 10.96
CA PRO A 309 16.78 1.65 10.64
C PRO A 309 16.76 0.78 11.91
N ILE A 310 15.61 0.16 12.19
CA ILE A 310 15.45 -0.82 13.27
C ILE A 310 15.76 -2.21 12.69
N PRO A 311 16.64 -3.01 13.33
CA PRO A 311 16.91 -4.38 12.90
C PRO A 311 15.60 -5.18 12.75
N ILE A 312 15.48 -5.96 11.68
CA ILE A 312 14.26 -6.68 11.29
C ILE A 312 13.70 -7.53 12.46
N GLU A 313 14.57 -8.22 13.18
CA GLU A 313 14.23 -9.06 14.33
C GLU A 313 13.70 -8.28 15.55
N GLN A 314 13.87 -6.94 15.57
CA GLN A 314 13.40 -6.05 16.62
C GLN A 314 12.12 -5.31 16.24
N GLN A 315 11.69 -5.38 14.98
CA GLN A 315 10.49 -4.67 14.50
C GLN A 315 9.18 -5.25 15.06
N GLN A 316 9.20 -6.44 15.67
CA GLN A 316 7.99 -7.05 16.25
C GLN A 316 7.33 -6.15 17.31
N ALA A 317 8.11 -5.43 18.12
CA ALA A 317 7.55 -4.54 19.15
C ALA A 317 6.78 -3.37 18.53
N LEU A 318 7.30 -2.82 17.43
CA LEU A 318 6.63 -1.80 16.63
C LEU A 318 5.29 -2.35 16.12
N LEU A 319 5.29 -3.49 15.42
CA LEU A 319 4.08 -4.09 14.84
C LEU A 319 2.97 -4.44 15.86
N GLN A 320 3.33 -4.56 17.14
CA GLN A 320 2.42 -4.92 18.22
C GLN A 320 1.82 -3.73 18.97
N MET A 321 2.20 -2.50 18.61
CA MET A 321 1.55 -1.29 19.11
C MET A 321 0.09 -1.25 18.65
N ASN A 322 -0.79 -0.83 19.55
CA ASN A 322 -2.16 -0.54 19.18
C ASN A 322 -2.22 0.69 18.24
N PRO A 323 -3.33 0.91 17.52
CA PRO A 323 -3.44 2.02 16.57
C PRO A 323 -3.20 3.42 17.18
N GLU A 324 -3.62 3.63 18.42
CA GLU A 324 -3.46 4.92 19.12
C GLU A 324 -1.98 5.18 19.45
N GLU A 325 -1.26 4.17 19.91
CA GLU A 325 0.19 4.20 20.14
C GLU A 325 0.94 4.49 18.84
N ALA A 326 0.59 3.80 17.75
CA ALA A 326 1.23 4.00 16.45
C ALA A 326 0.99 5.42 15.92
N MET A 327 -0.25 5.92 15.98
CA MET A 327 -0.60 7.29 15.57
C MET A 327 0.14 8.34 16.40
N ALA A 328 0.18 8.17 17.72
CA ALA A 328 0.90 9.08 18.60
C ALA A 328 2.39 9.09 18.27
N MET A 329 2.98 7.92 18.02
CA MET A 329 4.39 7.79 17.64
C MET A 329 4.69 8.55 16.34
N MET A 330 3.82 8.50 15.32
CA MET A 330 4.02 9.24 14.06
C MET A 330 4.13 10.76 14.27
N MET A 331 3.48 11.31 15.31
CA MET A 331 3.51 12.74 15.64
C MET A 331 4.72 13.15 16.48
N MET A 332 5.52 12.19 16.97
CA MET A 332 6.69 12.44 17.80
C MET A 332 7.93 12.70 16.94
N SER A 333 8.88 13.49 17.49
CA SER A 333 10.23 13.53 16.92
C SER A 333 10.88 12.15 16.99
N THR A 334 11.84 11.86 16.10
CA THR A 334 12.56 10.58 16.06
C THR A 334 13.15 10.18 17.42
N GLU A 335 13.71 11.14 18.18
CA GLU A 335 14.21 10.89 19.53
C GLU A 335 13.11 10.42 20.50
N ALA A 336 11.96 11.10 20.46
CA ALA A 336 10.81 10.74 21.29
C ALA A 336 10.20 9.40 20.87
N GLN A 337 10.16 9.07 19.58
CA GLN A 337 9.74 7.76 19.07
C GLN A 337 10.63 6.63 19.63
N LEU A 338 11.96 6.79 19.59
CA LEU A 338 12.90 5.80 20.12
C LEU A 338 12.79 5.63 21.64
N ALA A 339 12.53 6.71 22.37
CA ALA A 339 12.24 6.63 23.80
C ALA A 339 10.92 5.89 24.06
N PHE A 340 9.89 6.15 23.26
CA PHE A 340 8.57 5.51 23.36
C PHE A 340 8.62 4.02 23.06
N LEU A 341 9.42 3.59 22.08
CA LEU A 341 9.64 2.18 21.74
C LEU A 341 10.30 1.37 22.86
N LYS A 342 11.09 2.02 23.73
CA LYS A 342 11.75 1.37 24.88
C LYS A 342 10.83 1.22 26.10
N MET A 343 9.69 1.90 26.11
CA MET A 343 8.71 1.82 27.20
C MET A 343 7.98 0.47 27.19
N SER A 344 7.56 0.03 28.37
CA SER A 344 6.55 -1.02 28.51
C SER A 344 5.20 -0.55 27.94
N PRO A 345 4.30 -1.49 27.55
CA PRO A 345 2.95 -1.14 27.14
C PRO A 345 2.18 -0.30 28.18
N GLU A 346 2.41 -0.54 29.46
CA GLU A 346 1.80 0.21 30.57
C GLU A 346 2.30 1.66 30.59
N GLU A 347 3.61 1.87 30.52
CA GLU A 347 4.21 3.22 30.49
C GLU A 347 3.78 4.01 29.24
N ARG A 348 3.68 3.35 28.08
CA ARG A 348 3.15 4.00 26.86
C ARG A 348 1.72 4.48 27.05
N ARG A 349 0.86 3.64 27.64
CA ARG A 349 -0.54 3.99 27.91
C ARG A 349 -0.66 5.18 28.85
N GLU A 350 0.10 5.17 29.96
CA GLU A 350 0.12 6.29 30.91
C GLU A 350 0.59 7.60 30.26
N ARG A 351 1.59 7.51 29.37
CA ARG A 351 2.08 8.66 28.60
C ARG A 351 1.02 9.20 27.63
N LEU A 352 0.30 8.34 26.93
CA LEU A 352 -0.80 8.76 26.05
C LEU A 352 -1.93 9.41 26.84
N ASP A 353 -2.32 8.83 27.98
CA ASP A 353 -3.33 9.42 28.87
C ASP A 353 -2.91 10.81 29.36
N TYR A 354 -1.62 10.99 29.66
CA TYR A 354 -1.08 12.30 30.02
C TYR A 354 -1.15 13.32 28.88
N ILE A 355 -0.73 12.94 27.66
CA ILE A 355 -0.80 13.81 26.47
C ILE A 355 -2.25 14.22 26.20
N ASN A 356 -3.17 13.25 26.20
CA ASN A 356 -4.59 13.49 25.95
C ASN A 356 -5.21 14.45 26.98
N ARG A 357 -4.81 14.35 28.26
CA ARG A 357 -5.26 15.29 29.31
C ARG A 357 -4.71 16.70 29.11
N GLN A 358 -3.46 16.84 28.68
CA GLN A 358 -2.87 18.15 28.40
C GLN A 358 -3.56 18.82 27.22
N ASP A 359 -3.79 18.10 26.12
CA ASP A 359 -4.48 18.65 24.95
C ASP A 359 -5.90 19.11 25.27
N GLN A 360 -6.62 18.35 26.11
CA GLN A 360 -7.95 18.77 26.59
C GLN A 360 -7.88 20.05 27.43
N GLN A 361 -6.89 20.16 28.33
CA GLN A 361 -6.69 21.34 29.15
C GLN A 361 -6.35 22.57 28.31
N ASP A 362 -5.44 22.43 27.34
CA ASP A 362 -5.06 23.50 26.42
C ASP A 362 -6.22 23.97 25.54
N GLN A 363 -7.11 23.05 25.12
CA GLN A 363 -8.33 23.41 24.39
C GLN A 363 -9.34 24.16 25.27
N ILE A 364 -9.45 23.79 26.55
CA ILE A 364 -10.31 24.50 27.52
C ILE A 364 -9.77 25.92 27.76
N ASP A 365 -8.46 26.07 27.94
CA ASP A 365 -7.85 27.36 28.22
C ASP A 365 -7.91 28.29 26.99
N LYS A 366 -7.68 27.77 25.78
CA LYS A 366 -7.89 28.52 24.53
C LYS A 366 -9.33 29.01 24.34
N ARG A 367 -10.34 28.22 24.75
CA ARG A 367 -11.75 28.65 24.71
C ARG A 367 -12.06 29.75 25.73
N ARG A 368 -11.47 29.68 26.92
CA ARG A 368 -11.61 30.74 27.93
C ARG A 368 -11.00 32.06 27.48
N ASP A 369 -9.86 32.01 26.79
CA ASP A 369 -9.21 33.21 26.26
C ASP A 369 -9.98 33.84 25.09
N THR A 370 -10.64 33.05 24.24
CA THR A 370 -11.52 33.57 23.17
C THR A 370 -12.81 34.18 23.72
N ASP A 371 -13.41 33.57 24.74
CA ASP A 371 -14.64 34.07 25.37
C ASP A 371 -14.38 35.34 26.22
N GLY A 372 -13.19 35.44 26.82
CA GLY A 372 -12.73 36.62 27.55
C GLY A 372 -12.44 37.84 26.66
N ALA A 373 -12.03 37.62 25.41
CA ALA A 373 -11.76 38.68 24.44
C ALA A 373 -13.04 39.30 23.85
N GLU A 374 -14.12 38.54 23.71
CA GLU A 374 -15.41 39.06 23.20
C GLU A 374 -16.18 39.90 24.23
N HIS A 375 -16.00 39.65 25.52
CA HIS A 375 -16.62 40.46 26.60
C HIS A 375 -15.87 41.76 26.91
N GLY A 376 -14.69 42.01 26.32
CA GLY A 376 -13.90 43.22 26.53
C GLY A 376 -14.21 44.40 25.59
N MET A 377 -15.03 44.22 24.54
CA MET A 377 -15.32 45.28 23.54
C MET A 377 -16.73 45.87 23.60
N GLN A 378 -17.56 45.50 24.57
CA GLN A 378 -18.86 46.15 24.80
C GLN A 378 -18.81 47.05 26.03
N GLY A 379 -18.19 48.23 25.91
CA GLY A 379 -18.09 49.13 27.06
C GLY A 379 -17.51 50.52 26.80
N HIS A 380 -18.00 51.25 25.79
CA HIS A 380 -18.24 52.71 25.92
C HIS A 380 -18.92 53.31 24.69
N PRO A 381 -20.17 53.80 24.83
CA PRO A 381 -20.65 54.93 24.05
C PRO A 381 -20.76 56.16 24.96
N GLY A 382 -20.08 57.23 24.54
CA GLY A 382 -20.50 58.64 24.64
C GLY A 382 -20.83 59.24 26.01
N MET A 383 -19.97 60.15 26.46
CA MET A 383 -20.40 61.51 26.84
C MET A 383 -19.78 62.50 25.85
#